data_AF-A0A1E4TK75-F1
#
_entry.id   AF-A0A1E4TK75-F1
#
_cell.length_a   1.000
_cell.length_b   1.000
_cell.length_c   1.000
_cell.angle_alpha   90.00
_cell.angle_beta   90.00
_cell.angle_gamma   90.00
#
_symmetry.space_group_name_H-M   'P 1'
#
loop_
_entity.id
_entity.type
_entity.pdbx_description
1 polymer ?
#
loop_
_entity_poly.entity_id
_entity_poly.type
_entity_poly.pdbx_seq_one_letter_code
_entity_poly.pdbx_strand_id
1 'polypeptide(L)'
;TVTANSQADLDTIAACETLTGDLVLASTFVTASINGVRAIEGDLDVSQAVNLTSLSAPSLGTIGGTFQLVNLTVLNSLNFPQLSEVGTINWITLPNLYTISFASGVQKCESVLVADTALRSLSGISLSNVSALNINNNRQLSELVVQASSISGLCDISFNGRGVVASFPELIWARNLTFRDVANVSIPSLVKVNESLGFISNSFESIFALNLTEVGGSFAIVNNNDLTSLSFPVLKEVGGGFQIANNSALTNLSSFPELETIGGAVDLLGSFEEADFPSLDLVSGGVNVETDQDFDCDGWTELKNNGDIQGDSFACSAKSS
;
A
#
# COMPACT_ATOMS: atom_id res chain seq x y z
N THR A 1 -1.80 1.28 -32.98
CA THR A 1 -1.27 2.51 -32.38
C THR A 1 -1.55 3.69 -33.28
N VAL A 2 -2.21 4.71 -32.75
CA VAL A 2 -2.44 6.02 -33.35
C VAL A 2 -1.62 7.05 -32.58
N THR A 3 -0.83 7.85 -33.28
CA THR A 3 -0.05 8.94 -32.68
C THR A 3 -0.65 10.27 -33.07
N ALA A 4 -1.12 11.04 -32.10
CA ALA A 4 -1.60 12.40 -32.30
C ALA A 4 -0.47 13.39 -32.00
N ASN A 5 -0.19 14.31 -32.92
CA ASN A 5 0.80 15.37 -32.76
C ASN A 5 0.14 16.74 -32.50
N SER A 6 -1.17 16.83 -32.71
CA SER A 6 -1.96 18.04 -32.58
C SER A 6 -3.43 17.72 -32.24
N GLN A 7 -4.19 18.74 -31.83
CA GLN A 7 -5.64 18.59 -31.64
C GLN A 7 -6.36 18.18 -32.93
N ALA A 8 -5.89 18.65 -34.10
CA ALA A 8 -6.47 18.27 -35.38
C ALA A 8 -6.38 16.75 -35.64
N ASP A 9 -5.30 16.09 -35.20
CA ASP A 9 -5.17 14.63 -35.29
C ASP A 9 -6.20 13.92 -34.41
N LEU A 10 -6.43 14.42 -33.19
CA LEU A 10 -7.49 13.92 -32.30
C LEU A 10 -8.89 14.14 -32.89
N ASP A 11 -9.10 15.27 -33.59
CA ASP A 11 -10.37 15.56 -34.24
C ASP A 11 -10.66 14.58 -35.39
N THR A 12 -9.63 14.03 -36.06
CA THR A 12 -9.81 13.02 -37.11
C THR A 12 -10.37 11.69 -36.59
N ILE A 13 -10.09 11.35 -35.32
CA ILE A 13 -10.60 10.13 -34.68
C ILE A 13 -11.89 10.38 -33.91
N ALA A 14 -12.43 11.60 -33.89
CA ALA A 14 -13.59 11.93 -33.05
C ALA A 14 -14.88 11.20 -33.44
N ALA A 15 -14.99 10.71 -34.68
CA ALA A 15 -16.11 9.88 -35.12
C ALA A 15 -15.92 8.38 -34.80
N CYS A 16 -14.75 7.99 -34.28
CA CYS A 16 -14.41 6.61 -33.93
C CYS A 16 -14.85 6.34 -32.48
N GLU A 17 -16.00 5.68 -32.29
CA GLU A 17 -16.48 5.37 -30.94
C GLU A 17 -15.54 4.42 -30.18
N THR A 18 -14.92 3.46 -30.88
CA THR A 18 -13.96 2.51 -30.31
C THR A 18 -12.66 2.54 -31.10
N LEU A 19 -11.58 2.98 -30.46
CA LEU A 19 -10.23 2.96 -31.04
C LEU A 19 -9.55 1.61 -30.75
N THR A 20 -9.28 0.84 -31.81
CA THR A 20 -8.48 -0.38 -31.71
C THR A 20 -6.98 -0.07 -31.63
N GLY A 21 -6.32 -0.62 -30.62
CA GLY A 21 -4.91 -0.37 -30.29
C GLY A 21 -4.71 0.91 -29.48
N ASP A 22 -3.46 1.35 -29.37
CA ASP A 22 -3.07 2.43 -28.45
C ASP A 22 -3.29 3.82 -29.05
N LEU A 23 -3.47 4.82 -28.20
CA LEU A 23 -3.42 6.24 -28.51
C LEU A 23 -2.23 6.88 -27.79
N VAL A 24 -1.31 7.47 -28.56
CA VAL A 24 -0.12 8.16 -28.04
C VAL A 24 -0.24 9.65 -28.36
N LEU A 25 -0.11 10.51 -27.35
CA LEU A 25 -0.07 11.97 -27.50
C LEU A 25 1.39 12.44 -27.51
N ALA A 26 1.76 13.22 -28.53
CA ALA A 26 3.10 13.78 -28.64
C ALA A 26 3.43 14.74 -27.48
N SER A 27 4.72 14.87 -27.15
CA SER A 27 5.20 15.74 -26.06
C SER A 27 4.96 17.24 -26.28
N THR A 28 4.53 17.64 -27.48
CA THR A 28 4.30 19.04 -27.88
C THR A 28 2.94 19.59 -27.46
N PHE A 29 2.03 18.77 -26.96
CA PHE A 29 0.72 19.23 -26.53
C PHE A 29 0.81 20.21 -25.34
N VAL A 30 0.02 21.28 -25.41
CA VAL A 30 -0.23 22.22 -24.29
C VAL A 30 -1.58 21.95 -23.65
N THR A 31 -2.57 21.57 -24.47
CA THR A 31 -3.90 21.10 -24.06
C THR A 31 -4.34 20.02 -25.04
N ALA A 32 -5.02 18.98 -24.58
CA ALA A 32 -5.55 17.93 -25.45
C ALA A 32 -6.98 17.54 -25.05
N SER A 33 -7.88 17.42 -26.04
CA SER A 33 -9.23 16.89 -25.85
C SER A 33 -9.50 15.73 -26.80
N ILE A 34 -9.75 14.55 -26.24
CA ILE A 34 -10.16 13.36 -26.97
C ILE A 34 -11.68 13.34 -27.03
N ASN A 35 -12.25 13.86 -28.11
CA ASN A 35 -13.71 13.99 -28.27
C ASN A 35 -14.29 12.77 -28.98
N GLY A 36 -15.51 12.36 -28.61
CA GLY A 36 -16.29 11.34 -29.31
C GLY A 36 -15.85 9.88 -29.12
N VAL A 37 -14.56 9.63 -28.89
CA VAL A 37 -14.05 8.30 -28.52
C VAL A 37 -14.62 7.87 -27.18
N ARG A 38 -15.20 6.66 -27.12
CA ARG A 38 -15.81 6.05 -25.93
C ARG A 38 -15.00 4.91 -25.35
N ALA A 39 -14.22 4.23 -26.17
CA ALA A 39 -13.30 3.19 -25.72
C ALA A 39 -11.97 3.26 -26.49
N ILE A 40 -10.87 3.03 -25.77
CA ILE A 40 -9.56 2.72 -26.34
C ILE A 40 -9.27 1.27 -25.93
N GLU A 41 -9.09 0.36 -26.88
CA GLU A 41 -8.84 -1.06 -26.55
C GLU A 41 -7.41 -1.28 -26.02
N GLY A 42 -6.44 -0.47 -26.46
CA GLY A 42 -5.06 -0.50 -25.99
C GLY A 42 -4.76 0.57 -24.93
N ASP A 43 -3.54 1.11 -24.97
CA ASP A 43 -3.06 2.10 -24.02
C ASP A 43 -3.48 3.54 -24.40
N LEU A 44 -3.60 4.41 -23.40
CA LEU A 44 -3.57 5.86 -23.58
C LEU A 44 -2.24 6.37 -22.99
N ASP A 45 -1.30 6.71 -23.86
CA ASP A 45 0.05 7.17 -23.48
C ASP A 45 0.22 8.68 -23.68
N VAL A 46 0.44 9.37 -22.55
CA VAL A 46 0.82 10.78 -22.51
C VAL A 46 2.07 10.90 -21.66
N SER A 47 3.22 10.85 -22.34
CA SER A 47 4.54 10.88 -21.71
C SER A 47 5.37 12.07 -22.18
N GLN A 48 6.14 12.66 -21.26
CA GLN A 48 7.07 13.78 -21.52
C GLN A 48 6.44 15.07 -22.05
N ALA A 49 5.10 15.20 -22.05
CA ALA A 49 4.41 16.43 -22.43
C ALA A 49 4.48 17.46 -21.29
N VAL A 50 5.69 17.95 -21.01
CA VAL A 50 6.01 18.82 -19.86
C VAL A 50 5.29 20.17 -19.86
N ASN A 51 4.73 20.57 -21.01
CA ASN A 51 3.94 21.79 -21.19
C ASN A 51 2.42 21.53 -21.18
N LEU A 52 1.98 20.26 -21.05
CA LEU A 52 0.57 19.90 -21.04
C LEU A 52 -0.08 20.37 -19.74
N THR A 53 -1.03 21.29 -19.86
CA THR A 53 -1.77 21.89 -18.74
C THR A 53 -3.10 21.20 -18.47
N SER A 54 -3.76 20.69 -19.52
CA SER A 54 -5.04 20.00 -19.41
C SER A 54 -5.18 18.83 -20.39
N LEU A 55 -5.73 17.71 -19.90
CA LEU A 55 -6.14 16.57 -20.71
C LEU A 55 -7.60 16.22 -20.39
N SER A 56 -8.44 16.14 -21.43
CA SER A 56 -9.84 15.77 -21.28
C SER A 56 -10.29 14.70 -22.27
N ALA A 57 -11.16 13.80 -21.83
CA ALA A 57 -11.88 12.88 -22.69
C ALA A 57 -13.34 12.73 -22.21
N PRO A 58 -14.24 13.65 -22.62
CA PRO A 58 -15.58 13.75 -22.06
C PRO A 58 -16.47 12.52 -22.23
N SER A 59 -16.19 11.69 -23.25
CA SER A 59 -17.00 10.52 -23.61
C SER A 59 -16.30 9.18 -23.33
N LEU A 60 -15.02 9.20 -22.96
CA LEU A 60 -14.22 7.99 -22.79
C LEU A 60 -14.62 7.25 -21.52
N GLY A 61 -15.20 6.06 -21.69
CA GLY A 61 -15.62 5.18 -20.61
C GLY A 61 -14.61 4.08 -20.27
N THR A 62 -13.81 3.66 -21.25
CA THR A 62 -12.90 2.51 -21.11
C THR A 62 -11.53 2.77 -21.74
N ILE A 63 -10.47 2.41 -21.00
CA ILE A 63 -9.11 2.22 -21.51
C ILE A 63 -8.74 0.75 -21.23
N GLY A 64 -8.68 -0.08 -22.25
CA GLY A 64 -8.45 -1.53 -22.09
C GLY A 64 -7.04 -1.84 -21.56
N GLY A 65 -6.06 -1.03 -21.94
CA GLY A 65 -4.67 -1.15 -21.48
C GLY A 65 -4.32 -0.16 -20.36
N THR A 66 -3.13 0.41 -20.47
CA THR A 66 -2.54 1.33 -19.51
C THR A 66 -2.98 2.77 -19.77
N PHE A 67 -3.48 3.44 -18.74
CA PHE A 67 -3.58 4.89 -18.70
C PHE A 67 -2.27 5.47 -18.16
N GLN A 68 -1.36 5.80 -19.09
CA GLN A 68 0.02 6.20 -18.84
C GLN A 68 0.11 7.74 -18.84
N LEU A 69 0.42 8.32 -17.67
CA LEU A 69 0.70 9.75 -17.51
C LEU A 69 2.07 9.92 -16.84
N VAL A 70 3.09 10.27 -17.62
CA VAL A 70 4.48 10.32 -17.11
C VAL A 70 5.15 11.64 -17.46
N ASN A 71 5.78 12.27 -16.46
CA ASN A 71 6.53 13.53 -16.60
C ASN A 71 5.67 14.66 -17.19
N LEU A 72 4.47 14.85 -16.65
CA LEU A 72 3.56 15.94 -17.05
C LEU A 72 3.61 17.05 -16.01
N THR A 73 4.74 17.76 -16.00
CA THR A 73 5.17 18.61 -14.88
C THR A 73 4.24 19.79 -14.58
N VAL A 74 3.41 20.22 -15.54
CA VAL A 74 2.47 21.35 -15.37
C VAL A 74 1.00 20.95 -15.51
N LEU A 75 0.70 19.66 -15.64
CA LEU A 75 -0.67 19.17 -15.76
C LEU A 75 -1.41 19.44 -14.46
N ASN A 76 -2.49 20.21 -14.57
CA ASN A 76 -3.31 20.61 -13.42
C ASN A 76 -4.80 20.30 -13.62
N SER A 77 -5.20 19.85 -14.80
CA SER A 77 -6.57 19.44 -15.11
C SER A 77 -6.60 18.09 -15.83
N LEU A 78 -7.24 17.10 -15.19
CA LEU A 78 -7.49 15.77 -15.76
C LEU A 78 -8.99 15.46 -15.67
N ASN A 79 -9.68 15.46 -16.82
CA ASN A 79 -11.14 15.38 -16.87
C ASN A 79 -11.65 14.22 -17.74
N PHE A 80 -12.13 13.16 -17.09
CA PHE A 80 -12.60 11.92 -17.71
C PHE A 80 -13.90 11.50 -17.01
N PRO A 81 -14.99 12.25 -17.20
CA PRO A 81 -16.18 12.12 -16.35
C PRO A 81 -16.92 10.79 -16.54
N GLN A 82 -16.73 10.13 -17.69
CA GLN A 82 -17.37 8.86 -18.02
C GLN A 82 -16.51 7.62 -17.72
N LEU A 83 -15.22 7.81 -17.39
CA LEU A 83 -14.27 6.72 -17.25
C LEU A 83 -14.62 5.84 -16.05
N SER A 84 -14.82 4.54 -16.32
CA SER A 84 -15.21 3.56 -15.32
C SER A 84 -14.36 2.29 -15.32
N GLU A 85 -13.65 2.03 -16.42
CA GLU A 85 -12.80 0.85 -16.59
C GLU A 85 -11.46 1.24 -17.20
N VAL A 86 -10.38 0.85 -16.53
CA VAL A 86 -8.99 1.04 -16.98
C VAL A 86 -8.24 -0.25 -16.74
N GLY A 87 -7.47 -0.77 -17.69
CA GLY A 87 -6.61 -1.93 -17.43
C GLY A 87 -5.62 -1.67 -16.30
N THR A 88 -4.73 -0.68 -16.49
CA THR A 88 -3.75 -0.25 -15.48
C THR A 88 -3.66 1.27 -15.41
N ILE A 89 -3.53 1.83 -14.20
CA ILE A 89 -3.18 3.24 -14.00
C ILE A 89 -1.67 3.33 -13.73
N ASN A 90 -0.95 4.10 -14.55
CA ASN A 90 0.49 4.35 -14.36
C ASN A 90 0.80 5.85 -14.44
N TRP A 91 0.75 6.50 -13.29
CA TRP A 91 0.89 7.95 -13.14
C TRP A 91 2.14 8.28 -12.33
N ILE A 92 3.11 8.93 -12.97
CA ILE A 92 4.42 9.22 -12.37
C ILE A 92 4.83 10.65 -12.70
N THR A 93 5.28 11.40 -11.70
CA THR A 93 5.76 12.79 -11.84
C THR A 93 4.66 13.72 -12.37
N LEU A 94 3.62 13.95 -11.54
CA LEU A 94 2.50 14.86 -11.80
C LEU A 94 2.39 15.93 -10.70
N PRO A 95 3.42 16.77 -10.49
CA PRO A 95 3.55 17.63 -9.30
C PRO A 95 2.55 18.80 -9.23
N ASN A 96 1.76 19.03 -10.28
CA ASN A 96 0.72 20.08 -10.31
C ASN A 96 -0.71 19.52 -10.41
N LEU A 97 -0.87 18.19 -10.40
CA LEU A 97 -2.19 17.55 -10.47
C LEU A 97 -2.72 17.34 -9.06
N TYR A 98 -3.62 18.22 -8.61
CA TYR A 98 -4.17 18.18 -7.25
C TYR A 98 -5.44 17.34 -7.10
N THR A 99 -6.22 17.23 -8.17
CA THR A 99 -7.53 16.56 -8.18
C THR A 99 -7.77 15.88 -9.53
N ILE A 100 -8.56 14.81 -9.50
CA ILE A 100 -9.09 14.15 -10.70
C ILE A 100 -10.61 14.40 -10.83
N SER A 101 -11.13 14.41 -12.05
CA SER A 101 -12.57 14.58 -12.32
C SER A 101 -13.15 13.34 -13.01
N PHE A 102 -13.35 12.27 -12.22
CA PHE A 102 -13.90 10.98 -12.67
C PHE A 102 -15.30 10.77 -12.08
N ALA A 103 -16.32 11.42 -12.65
CA ALA A 103 -17.67 11.44 -12.08
C ALA A 103 -18.32 10.03 -11.99
N SER A 104 -18.13 9.17 -13.00
CA SER A 104 -18.55 7.77 -12.95
C SER A 104 -17.72 6.91 -11.97
N GLY A 105 -16.48 7.32 -11.71
CA GLY A 105 -15.49 6.61 -10.93
C GLY A 105 -14.94 5.36 -11.64
N VAL A 106 -13.63 5.16 -11.58
CA VAL A 106 -12.97 3.93 -12.04
C VAL A 106 -13.27 2.82 -11.05
N GLN A 107 -14.06 1.84 -11.48
CA GLN A 107 -14.53 0.72 -10.65
C GLN A 107 -13.75 -0.57 -10.93
N LYS A 108 -13.18 -0.66 -12.13
CA LYS A 108 -12.33 -1.77 -12.56
C LYS A 108 -10.97 -1.24 -12.93
N CYS A 109 -9.96 -1.74 -12.23
CA CYS A 109 -8.56 -1.54 -12.54
C CYS A 109 -7.75 -2.70 -11.98
N GLU A 110 -6.90 -3.29 -12.81
CA GLU A 110 -6.04 -4.39 -12.38
C GLU A 110 -4.93 -3.89 -11.48
N SER A 111 -4.26 -2.80 -11.85
CA SER A 111 -3.12 -2.26 -11.11
C SER A 111 -3.11 -0.75 -11.09
N VAL A 112 -2.69 -0.17 -9.97
CA VAL A 112 -2.56 1.28 -9.79
C VAL A 112 -1.18 1.62 -9.28
N LEU A 113 -0.44 2.38 -10.07
CA LEU A 113 0.78 3.08 -9.66
C LEU A 113 0.52 4.59 -9.74
N VAL A 114 0.57 5.26 -8.60
CA VAL A 114 0.51 6.73 -8.49
C VAL A 114 1.71 7.18 -7.67
N ALA A 115 2.68 7.78 -8.36
CA ALA A 115 3.96 8.19 -7.79
C ALA A 115 4.27 9.66 -8.09
N ASP A 116 4.85 10.36 -7.10
CA ASP A 116 5.37 11.72 -7.27
C ASP A 116 4.32 12.72 -7.81
N THR A 117 3.10 12.65 -7.27
CA THR A 117 2.00 13.57 -7.64
C THR A 117 1.64 14.54 -6.52
N ALA A 118 0.89 15.59 -6.87
CA ALA A 118 0.29 16.51 -5.90
C ALA A 118 -1.17 16.16 -5.55
N LEU A 119 -1.62 14.96 -5.88
CA LEU A 119 -3.00 14.54 -5.64
C LEU A 119 -3.30 14.59 -4.15
N ARG A 120 -4.43 15.19 -3.80
CA ARG A 120 -4.90 15.29 -2.40
C ARG A 120 -5.76 14.11 -1.98
N SER A 121 -6.42 13.48 -2.94
CA SER A 121 -7.17 12.25 -2.79
C SER A 121 -7.16 11.45 -4.09
N LEU A 122 -7.49 10.16 -4.00
CA LEU A 122 -7.80 9.31 -5.15
C LEU A 122 -9.32 9.08 -5.28
N SER A 123 -10.14 10.01 -4.77
CA SER A 123 -11.59 9.93 -4.90
C SER A 123 -11.98 9.90 -6.38
N GLY A 124 -12.77 8.91 -6.78
CA GLY A 124 -13.02 8.58 -8.18
C GLY A 124 -12.27 7.33 -8.66
N ILE A 125 -11.47 6.67 -7.81
CA ILE A 125 -10.93 5.34 -8.03
C ILE A 125 -11.45 4.44 -6.90
N SER A 126 -12.43 3.59 -7.19
CA SER A 126 -13.17 2.78 -6.22
C SER A 126 -13.12 1.30 -6.63
N LEU A 127 -12.03 0.63 -6.27
CA LEU A 127 -11.72 -0.70 -6.77
C LEU A 127 -12.23 -1.79 -5.82
N SER A 128 -12.83 -2.85 -6.37
CA SER A 128 -13.30 -4.01 -5.59
C SER A 128 -12.30 -5.16 -5.53
N ASN A 129 -11.42 -5.28 -6.52
CA ASN A 129 -10.29 -6.22 -6.56
C ASN A 129 -9.15 -5.56 -7.32
N VAL A 130 -7.92 -5.72 -6.84
CA VAL A 130 -6.72 -5.13 -7.44
C VAL A 130 -5.58 -6.14 -7.34
N SER A 131 -4.79 -6.30 -8.39
CA SER A 131 -3.57 -7.09 -8.32
C SER A 131 -2.46 -6.30 -7.63
N ALA A 132 -2.19 -5.07 -8.03
CA ALA A 132 -1.17 -4.25 -7.39
C ALA A 132 -1.65 -2.82 -7.08
N LEU A 133 -1.33 -2.34 -5.89
CA LEU A 133 -1.60 -0.97 -5.47
C LEU A 133 -0.30 -0.37 -4.93
N ASN A 134 0.28 0.57 -5.67
CA ASN A 134 1.48 1.28 -5.26
C ASN A 134 1.22 2.78 -5.29
N ILE A 135 0.99 3.35 -4.11
CA ILE A 135 0.72 4.77 -3.91
C ILE A 135 1.89 5.33 -3.12
N ASN A 136 2.81 6.02 -3.80
CA ASN A 136 4.02 6.50 -3.17
C ASN A 136 4.39 7.94 -3.51
N ASN A 137 5.12 8.62 -2.61
CA ASN A 137 5.63 9.97 -2.84
C ASN A 137 4.55 11.05 -3.15
N ASN A 138 3.29 10.82 -2.76
CA ASN A 138 2.20 11.78 -2.95
C ASN A 138 2.04 12.67 -1.72
N ARG A 139 2.93 13.64 -1.55
CA ARG A 139 3.07 14.46 -0.33
C ARG A 139 1.85 15.30 0.06
N GLN A 140 0.91 15.51 -0.87
CA GLN A 140 -0.33 16.24 -0.60
C GLN A 140 -1.53 15.32 -0.33
N LEU A 141 -1.36 14.00 -0.50
CA LEU A 141 -2.42 13.04 -0.23
C LEU A 141 -2.79 13.11 1.26
N SER A 142 -4.07 13.19 1.56
CA SER A 142 -4.57 13.20 2.95
C SER A 142 -5.39 11.95 3.28
N GLU A 143 -5.99 11.33 2.27
CA GLU A 143 -6.85 10.17 2.46
C GLU A 143 -6.71 9.20 1.29
N LEU A 144 -6.69 7.91 1.63
CA LEU A 144 -6.77 6.79 0.71
C LEU A 144 -7.80 5.79 1.24
N VAL A 145 -8.90 5.61 0.52
CA VAL A 145 -9.91 4.60 0.83
C VAL A 145 -9.94 3.57 -0.28
N VAL A 146 -9.72 2.30 0.06
CA VAL A 146 -9.66 1.19 -0.88
C VAL A 146 -10.72 0.17 -0.50
N GLN A 147 -11.71 -0.02 -1.37
CA GLN A 147 -12.85 -0.93 -1.16
C GLN A 147 -12.56 -2.37 -1.61
N ALA A 148 -11.29 -2.69 -1.88
CA ALA A 148 -10.91 -3.98 -2.40
C ALA A 148 -11.01 -5.04 -1.32
N SER A 149 -11.70 -6.15 -1.60
CA SER A 149 -11.76 -7.27 -0.67
C SER A 149 -10.53 -8.17 -0.72
N SER A 150 -9.81 -8.13 -1.84
CA SER A 150 -8.57 -8.86 -2.05
C SER A 150 -7.53 -8.04 -2.81
N ILE A 151 -6.25 -8.18 -2.41
CA ILE A 151 -5.09 -7.64 -3.15
C ILE A 151 -4.11 -8.77 -3.45
N SER A 152 -4.01 -9.21 -4.71
CA SER A 152 -3.28 -10.43 -5.07
C SER A 152 -1.78 -10.28 -5.30
N GLY A 153 -1.30 -9.06 -5.35
CA GLY A 153 0.10 -8.68 -5.53
C GLY A 153 0.57 -7.76 -4.42
N LEU A 154 1.42 -6.79 -4.78
CA LEU A 154 1.98 -5.82 -3.85
C LEU A 154 0.95 -4.72 -3.51
N CYS A 155 0.77 -4.44 -2.23
CA CYS A 155 0.22 -3.18 -1.74
C CYS A 155 1.33 -2.40 -1.02
N ASP A 156 1.77 -1.29 -1.59
CA ASP A 156 2.74 -0.38 -0.98
C ASP A 156 2.16 1.03 -0.87
N ILE A 157 1.96 1.48 0.37
CA ILE A 157 1.53 2.83 0.70
C ILE A 157 2.69 3.49 1.44
N SER A 158 3.50 4.27 0.73
CA SER A 158 4.78 4.77 1.24
C SER A 158 5.05 6.24 0.93
N PHE A 159 5.72 6.97 1.83
CA PHE A 159 6.21 8.34 1.56
C PHE A 159 5.15 9.35 1.08
N ASN A 160 3.89 9.17 1.44
CA ASN A 160 2.81 10.08 1.06
C ASN A 160 2.71 11.27 2.03
N GLY A 161 1.62 12.03 1.99
CA GLY A 161 1.42 13.15 2.90
C GLY A 161 1.45 12.74 4.38
N ARG A 162 1.97 13.63 5.24
CA ARG A 162 2.11 13.39 6.70
C ARG A 162 0.79 13.09 7.42
N GLY A 163 -0.34 13.33 6.79
CA GLY A 163 -1.67 13.09 7.33
C GLY A 163 -2.42 11.97 6.63
N VAL A 164 -1.76 11.14 5.80
CA VAL A 164 -2.48 10.09 5.05
C VAL A 164 -3.10 9.11 6.01
N VAL A 165 -4.43 9.01 5.93
CA VAL A 165 -5.22 7.92 6.50
C VAL A 165 -5.47 6.90 5.40
N ALA A 166 -4.91 5.70 5.55
CA ALA A 166 -5.10 4.59 4.63
C ALA A 166 -6.15 3.61 5.19
N SER A 167 -7.29 3.51 4.53
CA SER A 167 -8.44 2.73 4.99
C SER A 167 -8.81 1.62 4.01
N PHE A 168 -8.84 0.39 4.50
CA PHE A 168 -9.16 -0.83 3.77
C PHE A 168 -10.31 -1.57 4.49
N PRO A 169 -11.53 -1.00 4.49
CA PRO A 169 -12.63 -1.49 5.32
C PRO A 169 -13.05 -2.93 4.98
N GLU A 170 -12.99 -3.30 3.70
CA GLU A 170 -13.48 -4.59 3.18
C GLU A 170 -12.34 -5.58 2.89
N LEU A 171 -11.08 -5.22 3.11
CA LEU A 171 -9.93 -6.05 2.77
C LEU A 171 -9.88 -7.27 3.68
N ILE A 172 -10.16 -8.45 3.12
CA ILE A 172 -10.16 -9.74 3.83
C ILE A 172 -8.81 -10.43 3.66
N TRP A 173 -8.22 -10.33 2.48
CA TRP A 173 -6.99 -11.04 2.13
C TRP A 173 -6.05 -10.17 1.31
N ALA A 174 -4.75 -10.28 1.58
CA ALA A 174 -3.73 -9.64 0.76
C ALA A 174 -2.53 -10.57 0.56
N ARG A 175 -1.83 -10.42 -0.57
CA ARG A 175 -0.55 -11.11 -0.75
C ARG A 175 0.55 -10.42 0.06
N ASN A 176 0.75 -9.13 -0.12
CA ASN A 176 1.84 -8.39 0.55
C ASN A 176 1.38 -6.96 0.87
N LEU A 177 1.55 -6.53 2.13
CA LEU A 177 1.14 -5.22 2.61
C LEU A 177 2.32 -4.49 3.24
N THR A 178 2.63 -3.29 2.75
CA THR A 178 3.58 -2.37 3.37
C THR A 178 2.93 -1.01 3.58
N PHE A 179 2.96 -0.55 4.83
CA PHE A 179 2.56 0.80 5.23
C PHE A 179 3.78 1.53 5.78
N ARG A 180 4.20 2.58 5.09
CA ARG A 180 5.37 3.37 5.47
C ARG A 180 5.11 4.87 5.45
N ASP A 181 5.52 5.58 6.50
CA ASP A 181 5.32 7.02 6.62
C ASP A 181 3.84 7.42 6.45
N VAL A 182 2.93 6.61 7.00
CA VAL A 182 1.48 6.81 6.99
C VAL A 182 1.02 7.34 8.36
N ALA A 183 0.00 8.19 8.38
CA ALA A 183 -0.51 8.78 9.62
C ALA A 183 -1.48 7.87 10.37
N ASN A 184 -2.24 7.05 9.63
CA ASN A 184 -3.13 6.04 10.20
C ASN A 184 -3.43 4.93 9.19
N VAL A 185 -3.66 3.71 9.69
CA VAL A 185 -4.07 2.55 8.90
C VAL A 185 -5.28 1.87 9.53
N SER A 186 -6.27 1.52 8.72
CA SER A 186 -7.47 0.78 9.14
C SER A 186 -7.66 -0.44 8.26
N ILE A 187 -7.59 -1.63 8.86
CA ILE A 187 -7.69 -2.95 8.21
C ILE A 187 -8.60 -3.89 9.02
N PRO A 188 -9.84 -3.47 9.35
CA PRO A 188 -10.68 -4.17 10.35
C PRO A 188 -11.12 -5.57 9.91
N SER A 189 -11.19 -5.81 8.60
CA SER A 189 -11.66 -7.06 8.02
C SER A 189 -10.52 -8.02 7.64
N LEU A 190 -9.25 -7.62 7.81
CA LEU A 190 -8.12 -8.39 7.32
C LEU A 190 -8.00 -9.69 8.11
N VAL A 191 -8.09 -10.82 7.40
CA VAL A 191 -8.00 -12.17 7.96
C VAL A 191 -6.64 -12.79 7.69
N LYS A 192 -6.07 -12.60 6.50
CA LYS A 192 -4.84 -13.28 6.09
C LYS A 192 -3.96 -12.45 5.19
N VAL A 193 -2.66 -12.52 5.44
CA VAL A 193 -1.60 -12.03 4.54
C VAL A 193 -0.74 -13.21 4.09
N ASN A 194 -0.61 -13.47 2.78
CA ASN A 194 0.14 -14.65 2.32
C ASN A 194 1.66 -14.50 2.44
N GLU A 195 2.18 -13.30 2.21
CA GLU A 195 3.60 -12.99 2.33
C GLU A 195 3.79 -12.04 3.51
N SER A 196 4.31 -10.84 3.28
CA SER A 196 4.74 -9.98 4.38
C SER A 196 3.72 -8.90 4.72
N LEU A 197 3.66 -8.56 6.01
CA LEU A 197 2.90 -7.45 6.57
C LEU A 197 3.88 -6.53 7.33
N GLY A 198 4.08 -5.32 6.81
CA GLY A 198 5.04 -4.35 7.34
C GLY A 198 4.42 -3.01 7.71
N PHE A 199 4.74 -2.52 8.89
CA PHE A 199 4.40 -1.20 9.40
C PHE A 199 5.68 -0.46 9.78
N ILE A 200 6.13 0.49 8.95
CA ILE A 200 7.47 1.06 9.03
C ILE A 200 7.42 2.59 9.13
N SER A 201 8.05 3.19 10.14
CA SER A 201 8.20 4.65 10.23
C SER A 201 6.86 5.42 10.20
N ASN A 202 5.79 4.86 10.74
CA ASN A 202 4.49 5.52 10.78
C ASN A 202 4.33 6.40 12.04
N SER A 203 3.32 7.27 12.01
CA SER A 203 2.99 8.20 13.10
C SER A 203 1.62 7.93 13.74
N PHE A 204 1.07 6.72 13.59
CA PHE A 204 -0.14 6.32 14.31
C PHE A 204 0.22 5.83 15.72
N GLU A 205 -0.73 5.99 16.64
CA GLU A 205 -0.58 5.55 18.04
C GLU A 205 -1.01 4.10 18.26
N SER A 206 -1.77 3.52 17.32
CA SER A 206 -2.33 2.17 17.46
C SER A 206 -2.41 1.40 16.15
N ILE A 207 -2.22 0.08 16.20
CA ILE A 207 -2.53 -0.85 15.10
C ILE A 207 -3.51 -1.92 15.58
N PHE A 208 -4.64 -2.06 14.89
CA PHE A 208 -5.63 -3.09 15.17
C PHE A 208 -5.91 -3.94 13.93
N ALA A 209 -5.69 -5.24 14.03
CA ALA A 209 -6.07 -6.23 13.03
C ALA A 209 -6.76 -7.41 13.73
N LEU A 210 -7.99 -7.14 14.21
CA LEU A 210 -8.68 -8.02 15.15
C LEU A 210 -9.08 -9.39 14.59
N ASN A 211 -9.10 -9.52 13.26
CA ASN A 211 -9.48 -10.74 12.56
C ASN A 211 -8.28 -11.44 11.91
N LEU A 212 -7.06 -10.88 12.01
CA LEU A 212 -5.88 -11.40 11.32
C LEU A 212 -5.44 -12.69 12.00
N THR A 213 -5.51 -13.81 11.28
CA THR A 213 -5.15 -15.14 11.80
C THR A 213 -3.77 -15.61 11.34
N GLU A 214 -3.29 -15.13 10.20
CA GLU A 214 -2.06 -15.66 9.58
C GLU A 214 -1.33 -14.60 8.75
N VAL A 215 0.00 -14.57 8.89
CA VAL A 215 0.95 -13.89 8.00
C VAL A 215 1.93 -14.93 7.47
N GLY A 216 1.78 -15.40 6.23
CA GLY A 216 2.59 -16.51 5.71
C GLY A 216 4.06 -16.17 5.47
N GLY A 217 4.42 -14.89 5.43
CA GLY A 217 5.80 -14.39 5.35
C GLY A 217 6.20 -13.62 6.61
N SER A 218 6.94 -12.51 6.44
CA SER A 218 7.46 -11.77 7.60
C SER A 218 6.45 -10.75 8.14
N PHE A 219 6.40 -10.64 9.46
CA PHE A 219 5.63 -9.62 10.17
C PHE A 219 6.61 -8.61 10.78
N ALA A 220 6.44 -7.32 10.45
CA ALA A 220 7.35 -6.27 10.89
C ALA A 220 6.61 -5.02 11.38
N ILE A 221 6.93 -4.58 12.60
CA ILE A 221 6.53 -3.29 13.17
C ILE A 221 7.80 -2.54 13.58
N VAL A 222 8.23 -1.58 12.77
CA VAL A 222 9.55 -0.97 12.90
C VAL A 222 9.51 0.55 12.86
N ASN A 223 10.22 1.21 13.78
CA ASN A 223 10.39 2.68 13.82
C ASN A 223 9.08 3.48 13.94
N ASN A 224 8.02 2.94 14.54
CA ASN A 224 6.77 3.68 14.78
C ASN A 224 6.85 4.31 16.18
N ASN A 225 7.53 5.45 16.30
CA ASN A 225 7.90 6.01 17.61
C ASN A 225 6.70 6.46 18.47
N ASP A 226 5.57 6.80 17.85
CA ASP A 226 4.34 7.25 18.51
C ASP A 226 3.40 6.08 18.87
N LEU A 227 3.71 4.86 18.41
CA LEU A 227 2.91 3.66 18.62
C LEU A 227 2.94 3.25 20.09
N THR A 228 1.77 3.14 20.71
CA THR A 228 1.59 2.74 22.12
C THR A 228 0.74 1.49 22.27
N SER A 229 -0.08 1.14 21.28
CA SER A 229 -1.04 0.03 21.39
C SER A 229 -1.09 -0.85 20.14
N LEU A 230 -1.12 -2.16 20.37
CA LEU A 230 -1.30 -3.18 19.34
C LEU A 230 -2.46 -4.10 19.74
N SER A 231 -3.17 -4.65 18.75
CA SER A 231 -4.14 -5.73 19.00
C SER A 231 -4.20 -6.70 17.83
N PHE A 232 -3.68 -7.90 18.05
CA PHE A 232 -3.70 -9.05 17.13
C PHE A 232 -4.19 -10.31 17.88
N PRO A 233 -5.42 -10.27 18.43
CA PRO A 233 -5.88 -11.24 19.43
C PRO A 233 -6.04 -12.67 18.89
N VAL A 234 -6.08 -12.85 17.58
CA VAL A 234 -6.33 -14.14 16.92
C VAL A 234 -5.24 -14.53 15.92
N LEU A 235 -4.11 -13.81 15.89
CA LEU A 235 -2.97 -14.14 15.03
C LEU A 235 -2.32 -15.41 15.57
N LYS A 236 -2.32 -16.47 14.75
CA LYS A 236 -1.81 -17.80 15.13
C LYS A 236 -0.45 -18.14 14.56
N GLU A 237 -0.17 -17.65 13.35
CA GLU A 237 1.01 -18.06 12.60
C GLU A 237 1.66 -16.88 11.88
N VAL A 238 2.99 -16.80 12.01
CA VAL A 238 3.85 -15.99 11.17
C VAL A 238 4.87 -16.91 10.48
N GLY A 239 4.71 -17.16 9.19
CA GLY A 239 5.54 -18.14 8.46
C GLY A 239 6.99 -17.69 8.23
N GLY A 240 7.29 -16.40 8.36
CA GLY A 240 8.62 -15.80 8.23
C GLY A 240 9.15 -15.18 9.52
N GLY A 241 9.95 -14.13 9.40
CA GLY A 241 10.51 -13.43 10.56
C GLY A 241 9.46 -12.61 11.30
N PHE A 242 9.59 -12.53 12.62
CA PHE A 242 8.76 -11.70 13.48
C PHE A 242 9.63 -10.58 14.07
N GLN A 243 9.41 -9.34 13.64
CA GLN A 243 10.23 -8.21 14.04
C GLN A 243 9.38 -7.09 14.65
N ILE A 244 9.69 -6.73 15.89
CA ILE A 244 9.18 -5.52 16.53
C ILE A 244 10.38 -4.73 17.03
N ALA A 245 10.72 -3.65 16.32
CA ALA A 245 11.97 -2.93 16.56
C ALA A 245 11.79 -1.40 16.59
N ASN A 246 12.46 -0.73 17.52
CA ASN A 246 12.56 0.73 17.60
C ASN A 246 11.18 1.44 17.65
N ASN A 247 10.22 0.91 18.40
CA ASN A 247 8.94 1.58 18.64
C ASN A 247 8.99 2.20 20.04
N SER A 248 9.60 3.38 20.18
CA SER A 248 10.03 3.94 21.47
C SER A 248 8.92 4.12 22.52
N ALA A 249 7.67 4.32 22.10
CA ALA A 249 6.53 4.47 23.02
C ALA A 249 5.80 3.14 23.31
N LEU A 250 6.17 2.05 22.63
CA LEU A 250 5.57 0.73 22.80
C LEU A 250 6.37 -0.06 23.85
N THR A 251 5.88 -0.07 25.08
CA THR A 251 6.56 -0.72 26.21
C THR A 251 6.03 -2.11 26.55
N ASN A 252 4.85 -2.49 26.05
CA ASN A 252 4.21 -3.78 26.36
C ASN A 252 3.85 -4.54 25.07
N LEU A 253 4.21 -5.82 25.01
CA LEU A 253 3.93 -6.73 23.89
C LEU A 253 3.06 -7.93 24.30
N SER A 254 1.92 -7.69 24.94
CA SER A 254 0.90 -8.72 25.27
C SER A 254 -0.17 -8.91 24.18
N SER A 255 0.02 -8.31 23.00
CA SER A 255 -0.99 -8.19 21.94
C SER A 255 -1.18 -9.43 21.05
N PHE A 256 -0.47 -10.53 21.34
CA PHE A 256 -0.38 -11.74 20.52
C PHE A 256 -0.69 -13.04 21.32
N PRO A 257 -1.83 -13.13 22.03
CA PRO A 257 -2.11 -14.24 22.94
C PRO A 257 -2.27 -15.61 22.26
N GLU A 258 -2.64 -15.64 20.98
CA GLU A 258 -2.89 -16.85 20.20
C GLU A 258 -1.73 -17.20 19.25
N LEU A 259 -0.61 -16.45 19.28
CA LEU A 259 0.51 -16.69 18.36
C LEU A 259 1.23 -17.99 18.75
N GLU A 260 1.02 -19.03 17.96
CA GLU A 260 1.52 -20.39 18.19
C GLU A 260 2.88 -20.60 17.53
N THR A 261 3.04 -20.15 16.27
CA THR A 261 4.20 -20.50 15.45
C THR A 261 4.84 -19.31 14.73
N ILE A 262 6.17 -19.31 14.73
CA ILE A 262 7.02 -18.38 13.97
C ILE A 262 8.01 -19.20 13.12
N GLY A 263 7.87 -19.15 11.80
CA GLY A 263 8.69 -19.91 10.85
C GLY A 263 10.08 -19.32 10.60
N GLY A 264 10.34 -18.09 11.05
CA GLY A 264 11.63 -17.41 10.95
C GLY A 264 12.23 -17.05 12.31
N ALA A 265 13.12 -16.05 12.30
CA ALA A 265 13.73 -15.51 13.51
C ALA A 265 12.80 -14.49 14.19
N VAL A 266 12.97 -14.34 15.50
CA VAL A 266 12.32 -13.31 16.32
C VAL A 266 13.34 -12.24 16.67
N ASP A 267 13.04 -10.98 16.34
CA ASP A 267 13.82 -9.81 16.72
C ASP A 267 12.94 -8.80 17.46
N LEU A 268 13.11 -8.71 18.78
CA LEU A 268 12.45 -7.73 19.65
C LEU A 268 13.49 -6.73 20.15
N LEU A 269 13.53 -5.53 19.57
CA LEU A 269 14.52 -4.50 19.89
C LEU A 269 13.82 -3.21 20.33
N GLY A 270 13.97 -2.78 21.59
CA GLY A 270 13.28 -1.56 22.03
C GLY A 270 13.34 -1.27 23.52
N SER A 271 12.25 -0.71 24.04
CA SER A 271 12.09 -0.33 25.45
C SER A 271 10.93 -1.10 26.08
N PHE A 272 10.95 -2.43 25.90
CA PHE A 272 9.89 -3.31 26.38
C PHE A 272 10.08 -3.63 27.87
N GLU A 273 9.04 -3.41 28.66
CA GLU A 273 8.91 -3.86 30.04
C GLU A 273 8.36 -5.29 30.11
N GLU A 274 7.59 -5.70 29.10
CA GLU A 274 6.95 -7.02 29.03
C GLU A 274 6.78 -7.47 27.57
N ALA A 275 7.00 -8.76 27.31
CA ALA A 275 6.68 -9.40 26.05
C ALA A 275 6.25 -10.85 26.30
N ASP A 276 4.95 -11.05 26.47
CA ASP A 276 4.33 -12.34 26.76
C ASP A 276 3.68 -12.92 25.49
N PHE A 277 4.04 -14.17 25.20
CA PHE A 277 3.55 -14.95 24.07
C PHE A 277 3.08 -16.32 24.59
N PRO A 278 1.95 -16.38 25.31
CA PRO A 278 1.59 -17.54 26.13
C PRO A 278 1.27 -18.81 25.33
N SER A 279 0.95 -18.68 24.05
CA SER A 279 0.65 -19.82 23.16
C SER A 279 1.84 -20.21 22.27
N LEU A 280 2.95 -19.47 22.31
CA LEU A 280 4.09 -19.68 21.41
C LEU A 280 4.78 -21.00 21.78
N ASP A 281 4.79 -21.96 20.85
CA ASP A 281 5.39 -23.27 21.06
C ASP A 281 6.44 -23.63 19.98
N LEU A 282 6.60 -22.78 18.97
CA LEU A 282 7.58 -22.98 17.91
C LEU A 282 8.14 -21.67 17.35
N VAL A 283 9.46 -21.55 17.42
CA VAL A 283 10.26 -20.60 16.65
C VAL A 283 11.30 -21.38 15.85
N SER A 284 11.12 -21.45 14.52
CA SER A 284 12.04 -22.21 13.65
C SER A 284 13.41 -21.52 13.50
N GLY A 285 13.46 -20.20 13.68
CA GLY A 285 14.70 -19.40 13.63
C GLY A 285 15.29 -19.13 15.01
N GLY A 286 16.25 -18.20 15.04
CA GLY A 286 16.84 -17.70 16.29
C GLY A 286 15.96 -16.67 16.98
N VAL A 287 16.27 -16.39 18.25
CA VAL A 287 15.61 -15.33 19.02
C VAL A 287 16.65 -14.31 19.47
N ASN A 288 16.35 -13.04 19.24
CA ASN A 288 17.06 -11.90 19.82
C ASN A 288 16.06 -10.96 20.49
N VAL A 289 16.17 -10.82 21.81
CA VAL A 289 15.43 -9.85 22.61
C VAL A 289 16.44 -8.88 23.22
N GLU A 290 16.35 -7.61 22.86
CA GLU A 290 17.18 -6.55 23.43
C GLU A 290 16.29 -5.40 23.90
N THR A 291 16.31 -5.14 25.21
CA THR A 291 15.56 -4.05 25.83
C THR A 291 16.41 -3.24 26.79
N ASP A 292 16.14 -1.93 26.86
CA ASP A 292 16.76 -1.02 27.82
C ASP A 292 15.96 -0.84 29.11
N GLN A 293 14.89 -1.62 29.31
CA GLN A 293 14.07 -1.65 30.51
C GLN A 293 14.37 -2.87 31.41
N ASP A 294 13.79 -2.88 32.61
CA ASP A 294 13.72 -4.08 33.44
C ASP A 294 12.73 -5.05 32.77
N PHE A 295 13.19 -6.25 32.42
CA PHE A 295 12.42 -7.21 31.62
C PHE A 295 12.76 -8.64 32.07
N ASP A 296 11.76 -9.52 32.06
CA ASP A 296 11.91 -10.92 32.44
C ASP A 296 12.20 -11.82 31.22
N CYS A 297 13.39 -12.42 31.21
CA CYS A 297 13.84 -13.34 30.16
C CYS A 297 13.48 -14.81 30.45
N ASP A 298 12.85 -15.13 31.57
CA ASP A 298 12.62 -16.52 31.99
C ASP A 298 11.70 -17.26 31.00
N GLY A 299 10.62 -16.62 30.53
CA GLY A 299 9.72 -17.22 29.52
C GLY A 299 10.42 -17.57 28.22
N TRP A 300 11.27 -16.68 27.69
CA TRP A 300 12.09 -16.94 26.50
C TRP A 300 13.13 -18.04 26.72
N THR A 301 13.71 -18.09 27.93
CA THR A 301 14.68 -19.11 28.32
C THR A 301 14.02 -20.48 28.45
N GLU A 302 12.78 -20.54 28.95
CA GLU A 302 11.97 -21.76 29.03
C GLU A 302 11.69 -22.32 27.64
N LEU A 303 11.21 -21.49 26.69
CA LEU A 303 11.03 -21.88 25.28
C LEU A 303 12.33 -22.46 24.69
N LYS A 304 13.49 -21.86 24.98
CA LYS A 304 14.77 -22.38 24.50
C LYS A 304 15.09 -23.75 25.10
N ASN A 305 14.87 -23.93 26.40
CA ASN A 305 15.16 -25.17 27.11
C ASN A 305 14.22 -26.32 26.72
N ASN A 306 12.97 -26.00 26.36
CA ASN A 306 11.98 -26.97 25.87
C ASN A 306 12.26 -27.43 24.43
N GLY A 307 13.12 -26.70 23.70
CA GLY A 307 13.42 -26.99 22.30
C GLY A 307 12.48 -26.33 21.30
N ASP A 308 11.61 -25.43 21.79
CA ASP A 308 10.64 -24.67 21.01
C ASP A 308 11.35 -23.67 20.09
N ILE A 309 12.52 -23.16 20.51
CA ILE A 309 13.42 -22.33 19.69
C ILE A 309 14.48 -23.20 19.00
N GLN A 310 14.27 -23.44 17.70
CA GLN A 310 15.06 -24.35 16.88
C GLN A 310 16.29 -23.72 16.23
N GLY A 311 16.38 -22.38 16.19
CA GLY A 311 17.57 -21.69 15.69
C GLY A 311 18.79 -21.79 16.61
N ASP A 312 19.96 -21.67 15.99
CA ASP A 312 21.26 -21.78 16.68
C ASP A 312 21.56 -20.57 17.60
N SER A 313 20.92 -19.42 17.37
CA SER A 313 21.11 -18.19 18.15
C SER A 313 19.97 -17.94 19.12
N PHE A 314 20.32 -17.70 20.39
CA PHE A 314 19.41 -17.24 21.43
C PHE A 314 20.10 -16.14 22.22
N ALA A 315 19.46 -14.97 22.30
CA ALA A 315 19.88 -13.87 23.16
C ALA A 315 18.64 -13.20 23.76
N CYS A 316 18.70 -12.95 25.07
CA CYS A 316 17.75 -12.11 25.78
C CYS A 316 18.56 -11.22 26.72
N SER A 317 18.55 -9.92 26.46
CA SER A 317 19.32 -8.91 27.18
C SER A 317 18.40 -7.75 27.57
N ALA A 318 18.38 -7.45 28.85
CA ALA A 318 17.63 -6.38 29.50
C ALA A 318 18.57 -5.50 30.32
N LYS A 319 18.09 -4.36 30.82
CA LYS A 319 18.87 -3.48 31.71
C LYS A 319 19.29 -4.16 33.02
N SER A 320 18.46 -5.09 33.49
CA SER A 320 18.66 -5.86 34.73
C SER A 320 19.42 -7.18 34.53
N SER A 321 19.90 -7.48 33.31
CA SER A 321 20.62 -8.71 32.94
C SER A 321 22.09 -8.75 33.33
#